data_AF-A0A2V2ESY4-F1
#
_entry.id   AF-A0A2V2ESY4-F1
#
_cell.length_a   1.000
_cell.length_b   1.000
_cell.length_c   1.000
_cell.angle_alpha   90.00
_cell.angle_beta   90.00
_cell.angle_gamma   90.00
#
_symmetry.space_group_name_H-M   'P 1'
#
loop_
_entity.id
_entity.type
_entity.pdbx_description
1 polymer ?
#
loop_
_entity_poly.entity_id
_entity_poly.type
_entity_poly.pdbx_seq_one_letter_code
_entity_poly.pdbx_strand_id
1 'polypeptide(L)'
;MTEDERIASYFSFLLERGFLFERDYSKGTDSTCTQIYRFKKDAGNYLEYRVLSERERSLLVCVRGEKKFPSPERKYPSFVRAWKLKHLFHPTDVWEYSAALLKHELNTTGSVFGIGC
;
A
#
# COMPACT_ATOMS: atom_id res chain seq x y z
N MET A 1 9.88 -0.06 18.55
CA MET A 1 9.49 -0.21 17.14
C MET A 1 9.17 1.17 16.60
N THR A 2 9.90 1.62 15.58
CA THR A 2 9.61 2.88 14.88
C THR A 2 8.34 2.75 14.05
N GLU A 3 7.75 3.88 13.62
CA GLU A 3 6.58 3.84 12.74
C GLU A 3 6.88 3.11 11.42
N ASP A 4 8.09 3.28 10.90
CA ASP A 4 8.58 2.64 9.69
C ASP A 4 8.67 1.12 9.84
N GLU A 5 9.24 0.64 10.94
CA GLU A 5 9.30 -0.80 11.26
C GLU A 5 7.90 -1.40 11.40
N ARG A 6 6.98 -0.65 12.03
CA ARG A 6 5.59 -1.06 12.21
C ARG A 6 4.87 -1.16 10.87
N ILE A 7 5.00 -0.17 10.00
CA ILE A 7 4.42 -0.20 8.65
C ILE A 7 5.03 -1.36 7.85
N ALA A 8 6.35 -1.47 7.81
CA ALA A 8 7.04 -2.56 7.13
C ALA A 8 6.57 -3.94 7.61
N SER A 9 6.25 -4.09 8.91
CA SER A 9 5.73 -5.35 9.46
C SER A 9 4.37 -5.76 8.88
N TYR A 10 3.45 -4.82 8.65
CA TYR A 10 2.17 -5.11 7.99
C TYR A 10 2.36 -5.59 6.55
N PHE A 11 3.37 -5.04 5.87
CA PHE A 11 3.72 -5.38 4.48
C PHE A 11 4.85 -6.42 4.38
N SER A 12 5.14 -7.16 5.45
CA SER A 12 6.18 -8.20 5.49
C SER A 12 6.09 -9.19 4.32
N PHE A 13 4.87 -9.53 3.89
CA PHE A 13 4.64 -10.41 2.75
C PHE A 13 5.24 -9.87 1.42
N LEU A 14 5.37 -8.55 1.25
CA LEU A 14 6.08 -7.94 0.11
C LEU A 14 7.59 -8.08 0.27
N LEU A 15 8.11 -7.88 1.49
CA LEU A 15 9.53 -8.00 1.79
C LEU A 15 10.02 -9.44 1.56
N GLU A 16 9.24 -10.43 2.01
CA GLU A 16 9.46 -11.86 1.73
C GLU A 16 9.50 -12.18 0.24
N ARG A 17 8.82 -11.36 -0.58
CA ARG A 17 8.78 -11.46 -2.05
C ARG A 17 9.82 -10.56 -2.72
N GLY A 18 10.82 -10.10 -1.97
CA GLY A 18 11.96 -9.35 -2.51
C GLY A 18 11.65 -7.90 -2.87
N PHE A 19 10.58 -7.31 -2.34
CA PHE A 19 10.41 -5.86 -2.36
C PHE A 19 11.28 -5.22 -1.28
N LEU A 20 11.86 -4.06 -1.58
CA LEU A 20 12.56 -3.22 -0.63
C LEU A 20 11.63 -2.10 -0.16
N PHE A 21 11.65 -1.83 1.13
CA PHE A 21 10.90 -0.73 1.72
C PHE A 21 11.77 0.52 1.82
N GLU A 22 11.26 1.63 1.29
CA GLU A 22 11.87 2.94 1.34
C GLU A 22 10.83 3.95 1.85
N ARG A 23 11.25 4.88 2.69
CA ARG A 23 10.45 6.05 3.05
C ARG A 23 11.15 7.31 2.57
N ASP A 24 10.37 8.17 1.93
CA ASP A 24 10.81 9.47 1.43
C ASP A 24 9.89 10.58 1.96
N TYR A 25 10.43 11.78 2.11
CA TYR A 25 9.68 12.97 2.50
C TYR A 25 9.41 13.81 1.26
N SER A 26 8.17 13.84 0.80
CA SER A 26 7.79 14.78 -0.24
C SER A 26 7.60 16.17 0.39
N LYS A 27 8.51 17.10 0.13
CA LYS A 27 8.24 18.55 0.21
C LYS A 27 8.38 19.22 -1.16
N GLY A 28 8.23 18.44 -2.24
CA GLY A 28 8.31 18.88 -3.63
C GLY A 28 6.97 19.30 -4.23
N THR A 29 6.82 19.10 -5.55
CA THR A 29 5.74 19.54 -6.47
C THR A 29 4.28 19.23 -6.07
N ASP A 30 4.05 18.49 -5.00
CA ASP A 30 2.73 18.19 -4.44
C ASP A 30 2.70 18.64 -2.98
N SER A 31 2.23 19.88 -2.76
CA SER A 31 2.21 20.55 -1.45
C SER A 31 1.33 19.86 -0.41
N THR A 32 0.55 18.86 -0.82
CA THR A 32 -0.38 18.11 0.03
C THR A 32 0.19 16.78 0.53
N CYS A 33 1.25 16.26 -0.10
CA CYS A 33 1.86 14.99 0.28
C CYS A 33 2.94 15.21 1.34
N THR A 34 2.83 14.60 2.52
CA THR A 34 3.80 14.76 3.62
C THR A 34 4.88 13.68 3.62
N GLN A 35 4.52 12.46 3.21
CA GLN A 35 5.40 11.29 3.23
C GLN A 35 5.05 10.34 2.09
N ILE A 36 6.05 9.66 1.56
CA ILE A 36 5.90 8.61 0.56
C ILE A 36 6.51 7.33 1.12
N TYR A 37 5.68 6.30 1.21
CA TYR A 37 6.09 4.95 1.57
C TYR A 37 6.14 4.10 0.31
N ARG A 38 7.32 3.64 -0.08
CA ARG A 38 7.55 2.91 -1.32
C ARG A 38 7.96 1.46 -1.05
N PHE A 39 7.32 0.53 -1.75
CA PHE A 39 7.75 -0.86 -1.84
C PHE A 39 8.25 -1.12 -3.26
N LYS A 40 9.56 -1.29 -3.42
CA LYS A 40 10.23 -1.34 -4.71
C LYS A 40 10.72 -2.76 -5.00
N LYS A 41 10.29 -3.34 -6.12
CA LYS A 41 10.87 -4.57 -6.67
C LYS A 41 12.07 -4.23 -7.55
N ASP A 42 11.91 -3.22 -8.40
CA ASP A 42 12.96 -2.64 -9.23
C ASP A 42 12.58 -1.20 -9.66
N ALA A 43 13.35 -0.58 -10.56
CA ALA A 43 13.10 0.80 -11.01
C ALA A 43 11.78 0.99 -11.78
N GLY A 44 11.32 -0.05 -12.49
CA GLY A 44 10.07 -0.04 -13.25
C GLY A 44 8.88 -0.62 -12.49
N ASN A 45 9.10 -1.30 -11.37
CA ASN A 45 8.07 -2.01 -10.61
C ASN A 45 8.09 -1.64 -9.12
N TYR A 46 7.12 -0.83 -8.69
CA TYR A 46 7.00 -0.39 -7.30
C TYR A 46 5.58 0.02 -6.93
N LEU A 47 5.29 0.01 -5.62
CA LEU A 47 4.10 0.59 -5.02
C LEU A 47 4.49 1.83 -4.23
N GLU A 48 3.70 2.87 -4.30
CA GLU A 48 3.84 4.11 -3.53
C GLU A 48 2.54 4.41 -2.79
N TYR A 49 2.63 4.51 -1.47
CA TYR A 49 1.60 5.15 -0.67
C TYR A 49 2.02 6.59 -0.39
N ARG A 50 1.27 7.53 -0.96
CA ARG A 50 1.45 8.96 -0.74
C ARG A 50 0.51 9.41 0.36
N VAL A 51 1.08 9.86 1.48
CA VAL A 51 0.31 10.31 2.65
C VAL A 51 -0.11 11.75 2.45
N LEU A 52 -1.42 11.99 2.38
CA LEU A 52 -2.03 13.32 2.21
C LEU A 52 -2.47 13.90 3.56
N SER A 53 -2.89 13.05 4.48
CA SER A 53 -3.18 13.39 5.88
C SER A 53 -2.99 12.17 6.78
N GLU A 54 -3.24 12.31 8.08
CA GLU A 54 -3.20 11.17 9.01
C GLU A 54 -4.09 9.99 8.56
N ARG A 55 -5.22 10.32 7.90
CA ARG A 55 -6.25 9.35 7.48
C ARG A 55 -6.31 9.11 5.99
N GLU A 56 -5.76 9.99 5.17
CA GLU A 56 -5.89 9.94 3.73
C GLU A 56 -4.56 9.64 3.04
N ARG A 57 -4.58 8.65 2.15
CA ARG A 57 -3.41 8.17 1.42
C ARG A 57 -3.84 7.77 0.02
N SER A 58 -3.00 8.05 -0.96
CA SER A 58 -3.21 7.63 -2.34
C SER A 58 -2.24 6.51 -2.70
N LEU A 59 -2.77 5.43 -3.30
CA LEU A 59 -1.96 4.33 -3.82
C LEU A 59 -1.62 4.58 -5.29
N LEU A 60 -0.34 4.66 -5.56
CA LEU A 60 0.23 4.61 -6.90
C LEU A 60 0.95 3.28 -7.09
N VAL A 61 0.79 2.69 -8.26
CA VAL A 61 1.53 1.49 -8.66
C VAL A 61 2.21 1.75 -9.97
N CYS A 62 3.52 1.50 -10.02
CA CYS A 62 4.30 1.52 -11.23
C CYS A 62 4.53 0.09 -11.70
N VAL A 63 4.15 -0.20 -12.94
CA VAL A 63 4.35 -1.52 -13.57
C VAL A 63 5.07 -1.31 -14.89
N ARG A 64 6.27 -1.86 -15.03
CA ARG A 64 7.13 -1.68 -16.22
C ARG A 64 7.30 -0.19 -16.62
N GLY A 65 7.41 0.70 -15.64
CA GLY A 65 7.56 2.15 -15.84
C GLY A 65 6.25 2.92 -16.02
N GLU A 66 5.11 2.23 -16.16
CA GLU A 66 3.79 2.87 -16.28
C GLU A 66 3.14 3.07 -14.91
N LYS A 67 2.78 4.32 -14.61
CA LYS A 67 2.10 4.69 -13.36
C LYS A 67 0.59 4.48 -13.48
N LYS A 68 0.02 3.81 -12.49
CA LYS A 68 -1.40 3.51 -12.35
C LYS A 68 -1.88 3.91 -10.96
N PHE A 69 -3.11 4.37 -10.86
CA PHE A 69 -3.75 4.75 -9.60
C PHE A 69 -4.92 3.79 -9.34
N PRO A 70 -4.65 2.55 -8.91
CA PRO A 70 -5.71 1.60 -8.66
C PRO A 70 -6.59 2.10 -7.51
N SER A 71 -7.87 1.72 -7.57
CA SER A 71 -8.81 1.88 -6.46
C SER A 71 -9.20 0.49 -5.93
N PRO A 72 -8.37 -0.16 -5.11
CA PRO A 72 -8.57 -1.56 -4.77
C PRO A 72 -9.83 -1.74 -3.92
N GLU A 73 -10.26 -0.71 -3.20
CA GLU A 73 -11.53 -0.70 -2.47
C GLU A 73 -12.74 -0.81 -3.39
N ARG A 74 -12.69 -0.14 -4.56
CA ARG A 74 -13.73 -0.23 -5.58
C ARG A 74 -13.68 -1.57 -6.31
N LYS A 75 -12.49 -2.15 -6.46
CA LYS A 75 -12.28 -3.47 -7.07
C LYS A 75 -12.80 -4.60 -6.17
N TYR A 76 -12.65 -4.48 -4.84
CA TYR A 76 -13.00 -5.52 -3.86
C TYR A 76 -14.00 -5.04 -2.80
N PRO A 77 -15.21 -4.59 -3.17
CA PRO A 77 -16.17 -4.03 -2.23
C PRO A 77 -16.60 -5.04 -1.15
N SER A 78 -16.69 -6.33 -1.49
CA SER A 78 -17.04 -7.39 -0.55
C SER A 78 -15.98 -7.59 0.53
N PHE A 79 -14.69 -7.56 0.15
CA PHE A 79 -13.59 -7.62 1.11
C PHE A 79 -13.61 -6.41 2.04
N VAL A 80 -13.79 -5.21 1.50
CA VAL A 80 -13.86 -3.97 2.29
C VAL A 80 -14.99 -4.01 3.31
N ARG A 81 -16.19 -4.46 2.91
CA ARG A 81 -17.33 -4.60 3.83
C ARG A 81 -17.04 -5.61 4.93
N ALA A 82 -16.54 -6.79 4.58
CA ALA A 82 -16.20 -7.82 5.56
C ALA A 82 -15.13 -7.34 6.55
N TRP A 83 -14.11 -6.64 6.05
CA TRP A 83 -13.05 -6.06 6.88
C TRP A 83 -13.62 -5.02 7.85
N LYS A 84 -14.43 -4.07 7.37
CA LYS A 84 -15.06 -3.03 8.21
C LYS A 84 -15.96 -3.63 9.29
N LEU A 85 -16.73 -4.67 8.95
CA LEU A 85 -17.57 -5.37 9.94
C LEU A 85 -16.73 -6.05 11.02
N LYS A 86 -15.63 -6.72 10.64
CA LYS A 86 -14.71 -7.38 11.58
C LYS A 86 -14.04 -6.39 12.55
N HIS A 87 -13.83 -5.15 12.13
CA HIS A 87 -13.12 -4.13 12.89
C HIS A 87 -14.04 -3.03 13.46
N LEU A 88 -15.36 -3.23 13.45
CA LEU A 88 -16.34 -2.20 13.87
C LEU A 88 -16.11 -1.69 15.31
N PHE A 89 -15.57 -2.53 16.19
CA PHE A 89 -15.32 -2.24 17.60
C PHE A 89 -13.84 -2.02 17.94
N HIS A 90 -12.95 -2.00 16.95
CA HIS A 90 -11.51 -1.91 17.17
C HIS A 90 -10.93 -0.73 16.37
N PRO A 91 -10.12 0.15 17.00
CA PRO A 91 -9.39 1.16 16.25
C PRO A 91 -8.53 0.46 15.20
N THR A 92 -8.83 0.70 13.93
CA THR A 92 -8.14 0.05 12.82
C THR A 92 -7.02 0.94 12.33
N ASP A 93 -5.81 0.42 12.24
CA ASP A 93 -4.75 1.15 11.58
C ASP A 93 -4.99 1.15 10.07
N VAL A 94 -4.94 2.33 9.45
CA VAL A 94 -5.12 2.50 8.01
C VAL A 94 -4.02 1.74 7.23
N TRP A 95 -2.83 1.56 7.79
CA TRP A 95 -1.75 0.75 7.21
C TRP A 95 -2.05 -0.74 7.26
N GLU A 96 -2.61 -1.22 8.36
CA GLU A 96 -3.05 -2.62 8.47
C GLU A 96 -4.12 -2.93 7.43
N TYR A 97 -5.11 -2.06 7.29
CA TYR A 97 -6.14 -2.20 6.27
C TYR A 97 -5.56 -2.15 4.83
N SER A 98 -4.65 -1.21 4.56
CA SER A 98 -3.98 -1.09 3.27
C SER A 98 -3.19 -2.36 2.91
N ALA A 99 -2.45 -2.92 3.88
CA ALA A 99 -1.71 -4.17 3.72
C ALA A 99 -2.63 -5.37 3.51
N ALA A 100 -3.74 -5.46 4.26
CA ALA A 100 -4.72 -6.52 4.11
C ALA A 100 -5.37 -6.51 2.71
N LEU A 101 -5.66 -5.32 2.18
CA LEU A 101 -6.21 -5.14 0.85
C LEU A 101 -5.21 -5.52 -0.26
N LEU A 102 -3.93 -5.16 -0.12
CA LEU A 102 -2.88 -5.62 -1.03
C LEU A 102 -2.67 -7.13 -0.98
N LYS A 103 -2.68 -7.71 0.22
CA LYS A 103 -2.55 -9.15 0.41
C LYS A 103 -3.72 -9.89 -0.24
N HIS A 104 -4.92 -9.30 -0.21
CA HIS A 104 -6.08 -9.83 -0.92
C HIS A 104 -5.92 -9.74 -2.45
N GLU A 105 -5.47 -8.61 -3.01
CA GLU A 105 -5.13 -8.49 -4.44
C GLU A 105 -4.12 -9.57 -4.87
N LEU A 106 -3.05 -9.73 -4.09
CA LEU A 106 -2.01 -10.72 -4.32
C LEU A 106 -2.56 -12.14 -4.32
N ASN A 107 -3.34 -12.51 -3.30
CA ASN A 107 -3.92 -13.84 -3.19
C ASN A 107 -4.94 -14.12 -4.31
N THR A 108 -5.62 -13.09 -4.80
CA THR A 108 -6.66 -13.22 -5.83
C THR A 108 -6.06 -13.32 -7.23
N THR A 109 -4.98 -12.58 -7.51
CA THR A 109 -4.43 -12.44 -8.86
C THR A 109 -3.07 -13.09 -9.06
N GLY A 110 -2.40 -13.53 -7.97
CA GLY A 110 -1.03 -14.02 -8.00
C GLY A 110 0.02 -12.90 -8.18
N SER A 111 -0.39 -11.64 -8.26
CA SER A 111 0.50 -10.49 -8.45
C SER A 111 0.02 -9.28 -7.64
N VAL A 112 0.86 -8.27 -7.46
CA VAL A 112 0.40 -7.00 -6.89
C VAL A 112 0.15 -6.03 -8.04
N PHE A 113 -1.09 -5.98 -8.52
CA PHE A 113 -1.54 -5.18 -9.67
C PHE A 113 -0.68 -5.35 -10.94
N GLY A 114 -0.23 -6.57 -11.22
CA GLY A 114 0.62 -6.88 -12.37
C GLY A 114 2.12 -6.81 -12.11
N ILE A 115 2.55 -6.43 -10.91
CA ILE A 115 3.94 -6.65 -10.47
C ILE A 115 4.06 -8.12 -10.04
N GLY A 116 4.85 -8.89 -10.80
CA GLY A 116 5.21 -10.25 -10.45
C GLY A 116 5.97 -10.28 -9.12
N CYS A 117 5.53 -11.14 -8.21
CA CYS A 117 6.14 -11.31 -6.89
C CYS A 117 7.20 -12.41 -6.92
#